data_AF-A0A1S3BWY9-F1
#
_entry.id   AF-A0A1S3BWY9-F1
#
_cell.length_a   1.000
_cell.length_b   1.000
_cell.length_c   1.000
_cell.angle_alpha   90.00
_cell.angle_beta   90.00
_cell.angle_gamma   90.00
#
_symmetry.space_group_name_H-M   'P 1'
#
loop_
_entity.id
_entity.type
_entity.pdbx_description
1 polymer ?
#
loop_
_entity_poly.entity_id
_entity_poly.type
_entity_poly.pdbx_seq_one_letter_code
_entity_poly.pdbx_strand_id
1 'polypeptide(L)'
;MSRIQRLSCFLILLNPFWIHVLYFLFISSFGFWVLLILNPKLTPKKLDLFFTSVSASTVSSMSTMEMEVFSNSQLIVLTILMFIGGEVFTSMVELQLRKLKLKFSEKKIACVENDLNSSLELGDIDDHNNFDILKYNSIKFLGYVVLGYLLIFNFLGIVMVLVYLKCVSSTATEVLKSKGLKTSTFSVFVIVSTFASCGFVPTNENMIVFRKNLGLLIILIPQALIGNTLFPSCLRFCIWSLGKIMKKKKEVVGFLLENSEEIGYLHLLPKLYSLVLVASVFGFVLIQSVAIGAMEWRSSSNNGFSGLNWVEKLIGILFLSVNSRHSGESIVDLSTLSSAILVLFVAMMYLPPYTSFMPIKIEEGEEGEGEEENEIMEGNKKRRKTKRAKFVDNFVFSQLSYLIIFIFIICITERHNIKQDPLNFNIFNIVFEVISAYGNVGFSMGYSCGRQVHPQSNCVDMSFGFSGKWSDNGKLVLIVVMIFGRLKKFNMNRQRAWKLL
;
A
#
# COMPACT_ATOMS: atom_id res chain seq x y z
N MET A 1 17.38 -23.69 25.89
CA MET A 1 16.67 -22.80 24.92
C MET A 1 15.27 -23.33 24.68
N SER A 2 14.22 -22.58 25.05
CA SER A 2 12.83 -22.97 24.81
C SER A 2 12.48 -22.98 23.31
N ARG A 3 11.46 -23.75 22.87
CA ARG A 3 11.02 -23.77 21.46
C ARG A 3 10.71 -22.36 20.93
N ILE A 4 10.20 -21.48 21.78
CA ILE A 4 9.92 -20.06 21.49
C ILE A 4 11.20 -19.27 21.22
N GLN A 5 12.27 -19.55 21.98
CA GLN A 5 13.58 -18.93 21.79
C GLN A 5 14.24 -19.36 20.46
N ARG A 6 14.09 -20.64 20.05
CA ARG A 6 14.59 -21.10 18.76
C ARG A 6 13.84 -20.47 17.58
N LEU A 7 12.51 -20.37 17.69
CA LEU A 7 11.67 -19.72 16.68
C LEU A 7 12.02 -18.23 16.54
N SER A 8 12.24 -17.55 17.67
CA SER A 8 12.65 -16.14 17.70
C SER A 8 14.04 -15.94 17.11
N CYS A 9 15.00 -16.83 17.39
CA CYS A 9 16.34 -16.76 16.81
C CYS A 9 16.32 -17.00 15.29
N PHE A 10 15.53 -17.96 14.82
CA PHE A 10 15.33 -18.23 13.39
C PHE A 10 14.70 -17.04 12.65
N LEU A 11 13.71 -16.37 13.26
CA LEU A 11 13.11 -15.16 12.72
C LEU A 11 14.09 -13.97 12.67
N ILE A 12 15.07 -13.91 13.55
CA ILE A 12 16.11 -12.86 13.56
C ILE A 12 17.17 -13.09 12.46
N LEU A 13 17.42 -14.33 12.08
CA LEU A 13 18.36 -14.73 11.01
C LEU A 13 17.77 -14.60 9.60
N LEU A 14 16.44 -14.61 9.49
CA LEU A 14 15.76 -14.40 8.21
C LEU A 14 15.88 -12.95 7.76
N ASN A 15 16.20 -12.77 6.47
CA ASN A 15 16.21 -11.44 5.85
C ASN A 15 14.79 -10.83 5.98
N PRO A 16 14.65 -9.55 6.39
CA PRO A 16 13.36 -8.85 6.51
C PRO A 16 12.41 -9.06 5.32
N PHE A 17 12.97 -9.15 4.11
CA PHE A 17 12.20 -9.47 2.90
C PHE A 17 11.38 -10.76 3.03
N TRP A 18 12.01 -11.86 3.46
CA TRP A 18 11.34 -13.17 3.59
C TRP A 18 10.30 -13.18 4.71
N ILE A 19 10.53 -12.39 5.77
CA ILE A 19 9.54 -12.24 6.84
C ILE A 19 8.26 -11.60 6.30
N HIS A 20 8.38 -10.54 5.49
CA HIS A 20 7.22 -9.91 4.88
C HIS A 20 6.54 -10.81 3.84
N VAL A 21 7.30 -11.56 3.02
CA VAL A 21 6.74 -12.56 2.10
C VAL A 21 5.89 -13.58 2.86
N LEU A 22 6.44 -14.17 3.92
CA LEU A 22 5.74 -15.17 4.74
C LEU A 22 4.52 -14.56 5.44
N TYR A 23 4.62 -13.32 5.92
CA TYR A 23 3.53 -12.59 6.55
C TYR A 23 2.32 -12.44 5.61
N PHE A 24 2.52 -11.93 4.40
CA PHE A 24 1.42 -11.74 3.43
C PHE A 24 0.86 -13.08 2.93
N LEU A 25 1.72 -14.09 2.69
CA LEU A 25 1.26 -15.42 2.32
C LEU A 25 0.41 -16.07 3.42
N PHE A 26 0.84 -15.95 4.68
CA PHE A 26 0.11 -16.49 5.83
C PHE A 26 -1.23 -15.80 6.01
N ILE A 27 -1.27 -14.48 6.02
CA ILE A 27 -2.52 -13.72 6.19
C ILE A 27 -3.49 -13.98 5.05
N SER A 28 -3.02 -14.03 3.80
CA SER A 28 -3.87 -14.33 2.65
C SER A 28 -4.45 -15.73 2.71
N SER A 29 -3.64 -16.72 3.10
CA SER A 29 -4.08 -18.11 3.23
C SER A 29 -5.06 -18.29 4.38
N PHE A 30 -4.80 -17.64 5.52
CA PHE A 30 -5.69 -17.64 6.67
C PHE A 30 -7.02 -16.95 6.34
N GLY A 31 -6.98 -15.79 5.69
CA GLY A 31 -8.16 -15.08 5.22
C GLY A 31 -9.02 -15.92 4.29
N PHE A 32 -8.40 -16.61 3.33
CA PHE A 32 -9.08 -17.53 2.42
C PHE A 32 -9.75 -18.68 3.16
N TRP A 33 -9.05 -19.29 4.12
CA TRP A 33 -9.60 -20.38 4.93
C TRP A 33 -10.81 -19.93 5.76
N VAL A 34 -10.75 -18.75 6.38
CA VAL A 34 -11.87 -18.18 7.14
C VAL A 34 -13.05 -17.84 6.21
N LEU A 35 -12.78 -17.28 5.03
CA LEU A 35 -13.82 -16.97 4.04
C LEU A 35 -14.52 -18.23 3.51
N LEU A 36 -13.82 -19.36 3.39
CA LEU A 36 -14.39 -20.65 3.03
C LEU A 36 -15.34 -21.21 4.11
N ILE A 37 -14.98 -21.03 5.39
CA ILE A 37 -15.80 -21.50 6.52
C ILE A 37 -17.10 -20.69 6.63
N LEU A 38 -17.01 -19.38 6.38
CA LEU A 38 -18.17 -18.49 6.37
C LEU A 38 -18.95 -18.69 5.08
N ASN A 39 -19.80 -19.72 5.03
CA ASN A 39 -20.64 -20.11 3.89
C ASN A 39 -21.07 -18.92 3.01
N PRO A 40 -20.52 -18.78 1.79
CA PRO A 40 -20.91 -17.71 0.88
C PRO A 40 -22.35 -17.90 0.41
N LYS A 41 -23.05 -16.80 0.09
CA LYS A 41 -24.43 -16.84 -0.42
C LYS A 41 -24.54 -17.60 -1.75
N LEU A 42 -23.44 -17.62 -2.51
CA LEU A 42 -23.29 -18.32 -3.79
C LEU A 42 -21.93 -19.02 -3.77
N THR A 43 -21.82 -20.28 -4.21
CA THR A 43 -20.55 -21.04 -4.20
C THR A 43 -19.56 -20.46 -5.22
N PRO A 44 -18.55 -19.67 -4.80
CA PRO A 44 -17.61 -19.07 -5.72
C PRO A 44 -16.62 -20.12 -6.20
N LYS A 45 -15.95 -19.84 -7.33
CA LYS A 45 -14.71 -20.56 -7.63
C LYS A 45 -13.71 -20.30 -6.51
N LYS A 46 -13.08 -21.37 -6.01
CA LYS A 46 -12.10 -21.29 -4.91
C LYS A 46 -10.95 -20.32 -5.22
N LEU A 47 -10.53 -20.26 -6.49
CA LEU A 47 -9.46 -19.36 -6.93
C LEU A 47 -9.87 -17.89 -6.83
N ASP A 48 -11.11 -17.54 -7.16
CA ASP A 48 -11.59 -16.16 -7.08
C ASP A 48 -11.72 -15.68 -5.61
N LEU A 49 -12.09 -16.60 -4.71
CA LEU A 49 -12.10 -16.32 -3.28
C LEU A 49 -10.69 -16.14 -2.72
N PHE A 50 -9.74 -16.97 -3.15
CA PHE A 50 -8.33 -16.82 -2.77
C PHE A 50 -7.75 -15.51 -3.31
N PHE A 51 -8.05 -15.17 -4.56
CA PHE A 51 -7.67 -13.91 -5.19
C PHE A 51 -8.17 -12.72 -4.37
N THR A 52 -9.45 -12.72 -3.99
CA THR A 52 -10.04 -11.65 -3.18
C THR A 52 -9.38 -11.54 -1.81
N SER A 53 -9.03 -12.67 -1.18
CA SER A 53 -8.28 -12.69 0.09
C SER A 53 -6.89 -12.07 -0.05
N VAL A 54 -6.14 -12.44 -1.09
CA VAL A 54 -4.83 -11.83 -1.39
C VAL A 54 -4.98 -10.35 -1.69
N SER A 55 -5.99 -9.98 -2.46
CA SER A 55 -6.26 -8.59 -2.81
C SER A 55 -6.56 -7.72 -1.58
N ALA A 56 -7.36 -8.22 -0.64
CA ALA A 56 -7.64 -7.55 0.63
C ALA A 56 -6.40 -7.44 1.53
N SER A 57 -5.59 -8.50 1.63
CA SER A 57 -4.39 -8.54 2.50
C SER A 57 -3.23 -7.71 1.94
N THR A 58 -3.10 -7.65 0.60
CA THR A 58 -2.11 -6.82 -0.09
C THR A 58 -2.63 -5.43 -0.39
N VAL A 59 -3.89 -5.14 -0.03
CA VAL A 59 -4.49 -3.81 -0.14
C VAL A 59 -4.44 -3.33 -1.61
N SER A 60 -4.65 -4.24 -2.56
CA SER A 60 -4.60 -3.94 -4.00
C SER A 60 -5.96 -3.66 -4.62
N SER A 61 -7.05 -3.96 -3.89
CA SER A 61 -8.46 -3.89 -4.29
C SER A 61 -8.84 -4.37 -5.69
N MET A 62 -8.06 -5.27 -6.27
CA MET A 62 -8.49 -6.01 -7.45
C MET A 62 -9.63 -6.95 -7.09
N SER A 63 -10.74 -6.88 -7.81
CA SER A 63 -11.92 -7.73 -7.59
C SER A 63 -12.14 -8.67 -8.77
N THR A 64 -12.15 -9.98 -8.50
CA THR A 64 -12.61 -10.98 -9.47
C THR A 64 -14.08 -11.36 -9.28
N MET A 65 -14.67 -10.86 -8.19
CA MET A 65 -16.04 -11.14 -7.77
C MET A 65 -16.75 -9.84 -7.40
N GLU A 66 -18.06 -9.88 -7.56
CA GLU A 66 -18.96 -8.84 -7.07
C GLU A 66 -18.98 -8.79 -5.54
N MET A 67 -18.94 -7.57 -4.99
CA MET A 67 -18.85 -7.35 -3.55
C MET A 67 -20.15 -7.67 -2.81
N GLU A 68 -21.30 -7.55 -3.48
CA GLU A 68 -22.62 -7.81 -2.92
C GLU A 68 -22.91 -9.31 -2.70
N VAL A 69 -22.13 -10.19 -3.36
CA VAL A 69 -22.18 -11.65 -3.19
C VAL A 69 -21.72 -12.05 -1.78
N PHE A 70 -20.84 -11.26 -1.16
CA PHE A 70 -20.33 -11.55 0.17
C PHE A 70 -21.40 -11.35 1.26
N SER A 71 -21.36 -12.21 2.27
CA SER A 71 -22.17 -12.03 3.48
C SER A 71 -21.60 -10.91 4.36
N ASN A 72 -22.43 -10.36 5.27
CA ASN A 72 -21.95 -9.35 6.23
C ASN A 72 -20.75 -9.85 7.05
N SER A 73 -20.72 -11.15 7.40
CA SER A 73 -19.61 -11.74 8.14
C SER A 73 -18.33 -11.81 7.29
N GLN A 74 -18.45 -12.13 6.00
CA GLN A 74 -17.32 -12.14 5.06
C GLN A 74 -16.78 -10.72 4.82
N LEU A 75 -17.66 -9.70 4.71
CA LEU A 75 -17.25 -8.30 4.63
C LEU A 75 -16.45 -7.86 5.86
N ILE A 76 -16.83 -8.31 7.07
CA ILE A 76 -16.06 -8.07 8.29
C ILE A 76 -14.67 -8.74 8.23
N VAL A 77 -14.58 -9.96 7.71
CA VAL A 77 -13.27 -10.64 7.53
C VAL A 77 -12.39 -9.90 6.54
N LEU A 78 -12.93 -9.47 5.39
CA LEU A 78 -12.22 -8.62 4.43
C LEU A 78 -11.76 -7.30 5.09
N THR A 79 -12.61 -6.70 5.92
CA THR A 79 -12.26 -5.49 6.70
C THR A 79 -11.04 -5.73 7.59
N ILE A 80 -11.01 -6.86 8.31
CA ILE A 80 -9.88 -7.23 9.17
C ILE A 80 -8.62 -7.48 8.33
N LEU A 81 -8.74 -8.14 7.18
CA LEU A 81 -7.62 -8.37 6.26
C LEU A 81 -7.03 -7.05 5.74
N MET A 82 -7.87 -6.11 5.31
CA MET A 82 -7.45 -4.77 4.87
C MET A 82 -6.77 -4.00 5.99
N PHE A 83 -7.32 -4.05 7.21
CA PHE A 83 -6.73 -3.40 8.39
C PHE A 83 -5.33 -3.93 8.70
N ILE A 84 -5.17 -5.25 8.70
CA ILE A 84 -3.88 -5.91 8.96
C ILE A 84 -2.90 -5.69 7.80
N GLY A 85 -3.40 -5.69 6.56
CA GLY A 85 -2.60 -5.49 5.35
C GLY A 85 -2.11 -4.05 5.15
N GLY A 86 -2.78 -3.07 5.75
CA GLY A 86 -2.52 -1.64 5.58
C GLY A 86 -1.10 -1.21 5.94
N GLU A 87 -0.64 -0.13 5.30
CA GLU A 87 0.74 0.39 5.48
C GLU A 87 1.04 0.75 6.94
N VAL A 88 0.10 1.44 7.60
CA VAL A 88 0.26 1.85 9.00
C VAL A 88 0.40 0.64 9.92
N PHE A 89 -0.44 -0.39 9.76
CA PHE A 89 -0.39 -1.59 10.60
C PHE A 89 0.89 -2.40 10.36
N THR A 90 1.25 -2.61 9.09
CA THR A 90 2.48 -3.35 8.75
C THR A 90 3.74 -2.63 9.24
N SER A 91 3.77 -1.30 9.20
CA SER A 91 4.85 -0.50 9.79
C SER A 91 4.95 -0.66 11.31
N MET A 92 3.81 -0.81 12.00
CA MET A 92 3.77 -1.06 13.44
C MET A 92 4.34 -2.45 13.77
N VAL A 93 4.00 -3.47 12.99
CA VAL A 93 4.55 -4.84 13.16
C VAL A 93 6.06 -4.84 12.97
N GLU A 94 6.57 -4.15 11.94
CA GLU A 94 8.00 -3.99 11.68
C GLU A 94 8.73 -3.34 12.88
N LEU A 95 8.12 -2.32 13.46
CA LEU A 95 8.65 -1.65 14.65
C LEU A 95 8.70 -2.57 15.88
N GLN A 96 7.69 -3.43 16.09
CA GLN A 96 7.71 -4.42 17.18
C GLN A 96 8.78 -5.50 16.96
N LEU A 97 8.97 -5.96 15.72
CA LEU A 97 10.04 -6.91 15.37
C LEU A 97 11.42 -6.30 15.66
N ARG A 98 11.61 -5.02 15.32
CA ARG A 98 12.87 -4.31 15.61
C ARG A 98 13.11 -4.16 17.11
N LYS A 99 12.06 -3.83 17.88
CA LYS A 99 12.13 -3.77 19.35
C LYS A 99 12.55 -5.12 19.95
N LEU A 100 12.03 -6.23 19.42
CA LEU A 100 12.45 -7.57 19.84
C LEU A 100 13.92 -7.82 19.51
N LYS A 101 14.37 -7.45 18.31
CA LYS A 101 15.78 -7.60 17.89
C LYS A 101 16.74 -6.84 18.81
N LEU A 102 16.42 -5.61 19.20
CA LEU A 102 17.23 -4.82 20.15
C LEU A 102 17.30 -5.49 21.53
N LYS A 103 16.16 -5.93 22.06
CA LYS A 103 16.10 -6.64 23.36
C LYS A 103 16.91 -7.95 23.37
N PHE A 104 17.00 -8.65 22.24
CA PHE A 104 17.84 -9.85 22.12
C PHE A 104 19.32 -9.51 21.92
N SER A 105 19.65 -8.38 21.29
CA SER A 105 21.03 -7.89 21.16
C SER A 105 21.62 -7.53 22.52
N GLU A 106 20.87 -6.79 23.35
CA GLU A 106 21.25 -6.49 24.74
C GLU A 106 21.50 -7.77 25.56
N LYS A 107 20.62 -8.77 25.45
CA LYS A 107 20.81 -10.07 26.12
C LYS A 107 22.01 -10.86 25.61
N LYS A 108 22.40 -10.67 24.35
CA LYS A 108 23.59 -11.32 23.77
C LYS A 108 24.86 -10.64 24.26
N ILE A 109 24.89 -9.31 24.34
CA ILE A 109 26.00 -8.52 24.88
C ILE A 109 26.20 -8.85 26.36
N ALA A 110 25.13 -8.85 27.17
CA ALA A 110 25.19 -9.21 28.59
C ALA A 110 25.67 -10.65 28.86
N CYS A 111 25.55 -11.57 27.88
CA CYS A 111 26.10 -12.93 28.00
C CYS A 111 27.59 -13.02 27.60
N VAL A 112 28.11 -12.08 26.80
CA VAL A 112 29.52 -12.03 26.37
C VAL A 112 30.36 -11.17 27.33
N GLU A 113 29.75 -10.14 27.91
CA GLU A 113 30.39 -9.20 28.84
C GLU A 113 30.75 -9.84 30.19
N ASN A 114 30.03 -10.91 30.58
CA ASN A 114 30.40 -11.72 31.75
C ASN A 114 31.74 -12.48 31.58
N ASP A 115 32.27 -12.62 30.36
CA ASP A 115 33.54 -13.31 30.08
C ASP A 115 34.73 -12.34 29.87
N LEU A 116 34.49 -11.03 29.79
CA LEU A 116 35.49 -10.04 29.32
C LEU A 116 35.72 -8.87 30.31
N ASN A 117 35.39 -9.04 31.59
CA ASN A 117 35.78 -8.10 32.64
C ASN A 117 37.27 -8.20 32.96
N SER A 118 38.11 -7.70 32.05
CA SER A 118 39.41 -7.12 32.37
C SER A 118 39.76 -6.09 31.29
N SER A 119 39.71 -4.81 31.70
CA SER A 119 40.31 -3.63 31.07
C SER A 119 39.77 -3.19 29.70
N LEU A 120 38.77 -2.30 29.67
CA LEU A 120 38.60 -1.25 28.65
C LEU A 120 37.81 -0.06 29.26
N GLU A 121 38.05 1.13 28.72
CA GLU A 121 37.81 2.46 29.31
C GLU A 121 36.35 2.79 29.66
N LEU A 122 36.16 3.35 30.86
CA LEU A 122 34.86 3.59 31.51
C LEU A 122 34.05 4.78 30.93
N GLY A 123 34.60 5.53 29.96
CA GLY A 123 34.00 6.75 29.41
C GLY A 123 33.04 6.51 28.24
N ASP A 124 33.43 5.70 27.25
CA ASP A 124 32.63 5.45 26.04
C ASP A 124 31.50 4.43 26.25
N ILE A 125 31.62 3.59 27.28
CA ILE A 125 30.65 2.51 27.58
C ILE A 125 29.35 3.09 28.16
N ASP A 126 29.44 4.14 28.99
CA ASP A 126 28.26 4.74 29.63
C ASP A 126 27.39 5.51 28.63
N ASP A 127 28.00 6.23 27.67
CA ASP A 127 27.26 6.97 26.64
C ASP A 127 26.59 6.03 25.62
N HIS A 128 27.27 4.94 25.22
CA HIS A 128 26.69 3.95 24.29
C HIS A 128 25.50 3.21 24.92
N ASN A 129 25.61 2.84 26.21
CA ASN A 129 24.51 2.21 26.94
C ASN A 129 23.33 3.16 27.13
N ASN A 130 23.59 4.43 27.44
CA ASN A 130 22.52 5.43 27.62
C ASN A 130 21.80 5.71 26.29
N PHE A 131 22.53 5.80 25.18
CA PHE A 131 21.96 5.96 23.84
C PHE A 131 21.06 4.77 23.44
N ASP A 132 21.49 3.54 23.67
CA ASP A 132 20.70 2.34 23.35
C ASP A 132 19.43 2.22 24.21
N ILE A 133 19.51 2.57 25.50
CA ILE A 133 18.34 2.66 26.40
C ILE A 133 17.36 3.72 25.88
N LEU A 134 17.86 4.88 25.49
CA LEU A 134 17.03 5.97 24.98
C LEU A 134 16.39 5.61 23.63
N LYS A 135 17.13 4.93 22.76
CA LYS A 135 16.65 4.36 21.49
C LYS A 135 15.55 3.33 21.71
N TYR A 136 15.73 2.41 22.65
CA TYR A 136 14.71 1.42 23.01
C TYR A 136 13.43 2.09 23.54
N ASN A 137 13.57 3.07 24.43
CA ASN A 137 12.44 3.83 24.98
C ASN A 137 11.71 4.64 23.90
N SER A 138 12.46 5.21 22.95
CA SER A 138 11.94 5.96 21.81
C SER A 138 11.14 5.05 20.86
N ILE A 139 11.68 3.88 20.51
CA ILE A 139 10.96 2.87 19.70
C ILE A 139 9.69 2.40 20.42
N LYS A 140 9.78 2.12 21.72
CA LYS A 140 8.61 1.72 22.52
C LYS A 140 7.55 2.81 22.51
N PHE A 141 7.93 4.08 22.67
CA PHE A 141 7.01 5.22 22.60
C PHE A 141 6.38 5.35 21.22
N LEU A 142 7.18 5.31 20.16
CA LEU A 142 6.73 5.39 18.77
C LEU A 142 5.70 4.30 18.45
N GLY A 143 5.90 3.07 18.93
CA GLY A 143 4.92 1.99 18.76
C GLY A 143 3.56 2.28 19.37
N TYR A 144 3.50 2.93 20.54
CA TYR A 144 2.23 3.38 21.13
C TYR A 144 1.60 4.54 20.36
N VAL A 145 2.40 5.45 19.83
CA VAL A 145 1.91 6.57 19.02
C VAL A 145 1.28 6.07 17.72
N VAL A 146 1.93 5.14 17.00
CA VAL A 146 1.39 4.55 15.77
C VAL A 146 0.11 3.75 16.05
N LEU A 147 0.05 2.99 17.15
CA LEU A 147 -1.17 2.30 17.55
C LEU A 147 -2.30 3.28 17.86
N GLY A 148 -2.01 4.34 18.61
CA GLY A 148 -2.98 5.40 18.92
C GLY A 148 -3.48 6.09 17.65
N TYR A 149 -2.57 6.42 16.73
CA TYR A 149 -2.89 7.00 15.41
C TYR A 149 -3.88 6.12 14.65
N LEU A 150 -3.55 4.82 14.51
CA LEU A 150 -4.38 3.85 13.80
C LEU A 150 -5.80 3.78 14.38
N LEU A 151 -5.93 3.68 15.70
CA LEU A 151 -7.23 3.56 16.35
C LEU A 151 -8.05 4.85 16.31
N ILE A 152 -7.42 6.01 16.56
CA ILE A 152 -8.10 7.31 16.62
C ILE A 152 -8.66 7.69 15.25
N PHE A 153 -7.85 7.63 14.20
CA PHE A 153 -8.30 8.05 12.86
C PHE A 153 -9.34 7.11 12.25
N ASN A 154 -9.24 5.79 12.50
CA ASN A 154 -10.29 4.86 12.08
C ASN A 154 -11.58 5.10 12.86
N PHE A 155 -11.51 5.25 14.19
CA PHE A 155 -12.70 5.51 15.01
C PHE A 155 -13.38 6.82 14.61
N LEU A 156 -12.62 7.91 14.45
CA LEU A 156 -13.14 9.21 14.03
C LEU A 156 -13.82 9.12 12.67
N GLY A 157 -13.19 8.46 11.69
CA GLY A 157 -13.78 8.25 10.36
C GLY A 157 -15.07 7.45 10.40
N ILE A 158 -15.12 6.35 11.18
CA ILE A 158 -16.31 5.51 11.33
C ILE A 158 -17.47 6.32 11.92
N VAL A 159 -17.21 7.11 12.96
CA VAL A 159 -18.21 7.98 13.58
C VAL A 159 -18.72 9.03 12.58
N MET A 160 -17.83 9.69 11.83
CA MET A 160 -18.21 10.69 10.83
C MET A 160 -19.13 10.11 9.74
N VAL A 161 -18.79 8.96 9.18
CA VAL A 161 -19.63 8.30 8.15
C VAL A 161 -20.96 7.82 8.73
N LEU A 162 -20.96 7.26 9.95
CA LEU A 162 -22.19 6.83 10.60
C LEU A 162 -23.14 8.01 10.87
N VAL A 163 -22.60 9.13 11.36
CA VAL A 163 -23.37 10.37 11.59
C VAL A 163 -23.90 10.89 10.26
N TYR A 164 -23.09 10.93 9.21
CA TYR A 164 -23.55 11.36 7.88
C TYR A 164 -24.69 10.50 7.34
N LEU A 165 -24.55 9.17 7.38
CA LEU A 165 -25.56 8.25 6.85
C LEU A 165 -26.86 8.28 7.65
N LYS A 166 -26.79 8.44 8.99
CA LYS A 166 -27.98 8.45 9.84
C LYS A 166 -28.66 9.82 9.93
N CYS A 167 -27.89 10.90 10.00
CA CYS A 167 -28.41 12.24 10.33
C CYS A 167 -28.56 13.14 9.10
N VAL A 168 -27.80 12.92 8.02
CA VAL A 168 -27.74 13.87 6.89
C VAL A 168 -28.39 13.33 5.64
N SER A 169 -28.05 12.11 5.20
CA SER A 169 -28.52 11.56 3.91
C SER A 169 -29.43 10.34 4.09
N SER A 170 -30.75 10.56 4.05
CA SER A 170 -31.73 9.46 3.93
C SER A 170 -31.54 8.69 2.63
N THR A 171 -31.21 9.40 1.53
CA THR A 171 -30.96 8.82 0.20
C THR A 171 -29.80 7.82 0.19
N ALA A 172 -28.68 8.10 0.87
CA ALA A 172 -27.57 7.15 0.94
C ALA A 172 -27.95 5.91 1.76
N THR A 173 -28.74 6.08 2.81
CA THR A 173 -29.25 4.96 3.61
C THR A 173 -30.27 4.11 2.85
N GLU A 174 -31.10 4.72 2.01
CA GLU A 174 -32.03 4.00 1.12
C GLU A 174 -31.28 3.16 0.07
N VAL A 175 -30.23 3.70 -0.54
CA VAL A 175 -29.35 2.97 -1.47
C VAL A 175 -28.70 1.76 -0.78
N LEU A 176 -28.28 1.89 0.48
CA LEU A 176 -27.73 0.77 1.23
C LEU A 176 -28.78 -0.30 1.54
N LYS A 177 -30.01 0.14 1.89
CA LYS A 177 -31.13 -0.78 2.13
C LYS A 177 -31.54 -1.53 0.86
N SER A 178 -31.58 -0.86 -0.29
CA SER A 178 -31.90 -1.51 -1.57
C SER A 178 -30.86 -2.56 -1.96
N LYS A 179 -29.59 -2.35 -1.59
CA LYS A 179 -28.49 -3.31 -1.78
C LYS A 179 -28.35 -4.35 -0.66
N GLY A 180 -29.25 -4.36 0.33
CA GLY A 180 -29.22 -5.32 1.44
C GLY A 180 -28.02 -5.17 2.39
N LEU A 181 -27.36 -4.00 2.40
CA LEU A 181 -26.18 -3.72 3.21
C LEU A 181 -26.56 -3.06 4.53
N LYS A 182 -25.96 -3.53 5.63
CA LYS A 182 -26.10 -2.90 6.94
C LYS A 182 -25.28 -1.61 7.00
N THR A 183 -25.89 -0.51 7.42
CA THR A 183 -25.23 0.81 7.54
C THR A 183 -23.98 0.78 8.42
N SER A 184 -24.01 0.00 9.52
CA SER A 184 -22.86 -0.15 10.41
C SER A 184 -21.69 -0.87 9.75
N THR A 185 -21.95 -2.02 9.13
CA THR A 185 -20.94 -2.79 8.41
C THR A 185 -20.35 -1.99 7.26
N PHE A 186 -21.17 -1.28 6.49
CA PHE A 186 -20.72 -0.40 5.42
C PHE A 186 -19.77 0.69 5.93
N SER A 187 -20.15 1.38 7.01
CA SER A 187 -19.34 2.49 7.55
C SER A 187 -17.97 2.02 8.05
N VAL A 188 -17.92 0.88 8.74
CA VAL A 188 -16.66 0.28 9.20
C VAL A 188 -15.81 -0.17 8.01
N PHE A 189 -16.42 -0.88 7.05
CA PHE A 189 -15.72 -1.40 5.89
C PHE A 189 -15.09 -0.30 5.05
N VAL A 190 -15.88 0.72 4.68
CA VAL A 190 -15.42 1.83 3.84
C VAL A 190 -14.29 2.57 4.53
N ILE A 191 -14.44 2.95 5.80
CA ILE A 191 -13.39 3.73 6.48
C ILE A 191 -12.09 2.95 6.63
N VAL A 192 -12.16 1.67 6.98
CA VAL A 192 -10.95 0.84 7.06
C VAL A 192 -10.33 0.66 5.68
N SER A 193 -11.13 0.48 4.63
CA SER A 193 -10.67 0.39 3.25
C SER A 193 -9.98 1.68 2.80
N THR A 194 -10.63 2.83 2.94
CA THR A 194 -10.08 4.14 2.58
C THR A 194 -8.83 4.47 3.39
N PHE A 195 -8.82 4.20 4.70
CA PHE A 195 -7.65 4.45 5.56
C PHE A 195 -6.49 3.50 5.26
N ALA A 196 -6.76 2.22 4.96
CA ALA A 196 -5.71 1.31 4.50
C ALA A 196 -5.23 1.65 3.07
N SER A 197 -6.01 2.46 2.34
CA SER A 197 -5.89 2.69 0.91
C SER A 197 -6.09 1.40 0.10
N CYS A 198 -7.04 0.57 0.52
CA CYS A 198 -7.39 -0.64 -0.22
C CYS A 198 -8.15 -0.26 -1.49
N GLY A 199 -9.31 0.40 -1.37
CA GLY A 199 -10.17 0.78 -2.51
C GLY A 199 -11.36 -0.12 -2.73
N PHE A 200 -11.52 -1.16 -1.91
CA PHE A 200 -12.74 -1.93 -1.87
C PHE A 200 -13.89 -1.15 -1.26
N VAL A 201 -15.06 -1.31 -1.84
CA VAL A 201 -16.33 -0.79 -1.34
C VAL A 201 -17.35 -1.93 -1.39
N PRO A 202 -18.28 -2.06 -0.43
CA PRO A 202 -19.23 -3.17 -0.40
C PRO A 202 -20.23 -3.19 -1.56
N THR A 203 -20.31 -2.11 -2.33
CA THR A 203 -21.16 -1.97 -3.52
C THR A 203 -20.41 -2.42 -4.76
N ASN A 204 -21.12 -3.07 -5.69
CA ASN A 204 -20.51 -3.60 -6.91
C ASN A 204 -19.91 -2.51 -7.81
N GLU A 205 -20.58 -1.38 -7.96
CA GLU A 205 -20.18 -0.26 -8.80
C GLU A 205 -19.22 0.71 -8.08
N ASN A 206 -18.56 0.25 -7.02
CA ASN A 206 -17.69 1.09 -6.18
C ASN A 206 -18.45 2.35 -5.68
N MET A 207 -17.80 3.52 -5.57
CA MET A 207 -18.42 4.77 -5.11
C MET A 207 -19.29 5.47 -6.17
N ILE A 208 -19.49 4.90 -7.37
CA ILE A 208 -20.32 5.49 -8.43
C ILE A 208 -21.75 5.75 -7.93
N VAL A 209 -22.30 4.83 -7.13
CA VAL A 209 -23.65 4.93 -6.56
C VAL A 209 -23.79 6.14 -5.62
N PHE A 210 -22.68 6.59 -5.02
CA PHE A 210 -22.61 7.72 -4.10
C PHE A 210 -22.15 9.02 -4.76
N ARG A 211 -22.07 9.10 -6.10
CA ARG A 211 -21.57 10.29 -6.82
C ARG A 211 -22.29 11.61 -6.51
N LYS A 212 -23.55 11.56 -6.06
CA LYS A 212 -24.34 12.73 -5.62
C LYS A 212 -24.22 13.03 -4.12
N ASN A 213 -23.64 12.13 -3.33
CA ASN A 213 -23.53 12.25 -1.89
C ASN A 213 -22.23 12.96 -1.49
N LEU A 214 -22.21 14.29 -1.68
CA LEU A 214 -21.03 15.13 -1.47
C LEU A 214 -20.38 14.96 -0.09
N GLY A 215 -21.20 14.87 0.96
CA GLY A 215 -20.69 14.78 2.33
C GLY A 215 -19.90 13.49 2.58
N LEU A 216 -20.30 12.37 1.96
CA LEU A 216 -19.53 11.12 2.07
C LEU A 216 -18.15 11.29 1.39
N LEU A 217 -18.11 11.84 0.18
CA LEU A 217 -16.86 12.03 -0.56
C LEU A 217 -15.89 12.96 0.19
N ILE A 218 -16.40 14.06 0.76
CA ILE A 218 -15.59 15.01 1.56
C ILE A 218 -15.02 14.36 2.81
N ILE A 219 -15.72 13.41 3.44
CA ILE A 219 -15.21 12.69 4.62
C ILE A 219 -14.10 11.72 4.22
N LEU A 220 -14.21 11.07 3.06
CA LEU A 220 -13.27 10.04 2.61
C LEU A 220 -11.96 10.61 2.05
N ILE A 221 -11.98 11.77 1.38
CA ILE A 221 -10.77 12.43 0.84
C ILE A 221 -9.64 12.60 1.88
N PRO A 222 -9.86 13.27 3.03
CA PRO A 222 -8.80 13.44 4.02
C PRO A 222 -8.39 12.10 4.64
N GLN A 223 -9.33 11.17 4.80
CA GLN A 223 -9.06 9.83 5.35
C GLN A 223 -8.09 9.04 4.45
N ALA A 224 -8.29 9.10 3.12
CA ALA A 224 -7.41 8.45 2.14
C ALA A 224 -5.98 9.02 2.19
N LEU A 225 -5.85 10.34 2.35
CA LEU A 225 -4.55 11.01 2.44
C LEU A 225 -3.81 10.63 3.72
N ILE A 226 -4.49 10.68 4.88
CA ILE A 226 -3.94 10.39 6.21
C ILE A 226 -3.52 8.92 6.34
N GLY A 227 -4.20 8.02 5.62
CA GLY A 227 -3.96 6.58 5.67
C GLY A 227 -2.60 6.11 5.15
N ASN A 228 -2.13 6.68 4.04
CA ASN A 228 -0.91 6.22 3.37
C ASN A 228 -0.04 7.38 2.87
N THR A 229 -0.53 8.18 1.93
CA THR A 229 0.29 9.20 1.23
C THR A 229 0.88 10.26 2.16
N LEU A 230 0.12 10.75 3.14
CA LEU A 230 0.55 11.72 4.14
C LEU A 230 0.87 11.11 5.50
N PHE A 231 0.86 9.78 5.64
CA PHE A 231 1.11 9.10 6.91
C PHE A 231 2.42 9.57 7.59
N PRO A 232 3.58 9.65 6.91
CA PRO A 232 4.81 10.14 7.53
C PRO A 232 4.70 11.54 8.12
N SER A 233 4.06 12.46 7.40
CA SER A 233 3.96 13.86 7.81
C SER A 233 2.92 14.06 8.91
N CYS A 234 1.79 13.37 8.84
CA CYS A 234 0.79 13.34 9.89
C CYS A 234 1.34 12.70 11.17
N LEU A 235 2.11 11.60 11.06
CA LEU A 235 2.76 10.96 12.19
C LEU A 235 3.75 11.90 12.88
N ARG A 236 4.62 12.59 12.12
CA ARG A 236 5.56 13.58 12.67
C ARG A 236 4.82 14.71 13.40
N PHE A 237 3.73 15.20 12.82
CA PHE A 237 2.88 16.22 13.46
C PHE A 237 2.24 15.71 14.76
N CYS A 238 1.76 14.47 14.79
CA CYS A 238 1.23 13.82 16.01
C CYS A 238 2.29 13.67 17.11
N ILE A 239 3.52 13.29 16.76
CA ILE A 239 4.62 13.19 17.72
C ILE A 239 4.96 14.58 18.29
N TRP A 240 5.06 15.59 17.43
CA TRP A 240 5.34 16.95 17.85
C TRP A 240 4.25 17.53 18.77
N SER A 241 2.97 17.29 18.45
CA SER A 241 1.85 17.74 19.29
C SER A 241 1.84 17.02 20.64
N LEU A 242 2.11 15.71 20.67
CA LEU A 242 2.28 14.95 21.90
C LEU A 242 3.46 15.45 22.73
N GLY A 243 4.57 15.86 22.11
CA GLY A 243 5.71 16.46 22.82
C GLY A 243 5.38 17.76 23.53
N LYS A 244 4.45 18.56 22.98
CA LYS A 244 3.95 19.77 23.63
C LYS A 244 3.02 19.47 24.82
N ILE A 245 2.22 18.42 24.72
CA ILE A 245 1.26 18.03 25.76
C ILE A 245 1.97 17.29 26.90
N MET A 246 2.88 16.38 26.58
CA MET A 246 3.52 15.46 27.54
C MET A 246 4.90 15.97 27.98
N LYS A 247 4.94 16.97 28.88
CA LYS A 247 6.20 17.53 29.42
C LYS A 247 7.17 16.47 29.96
N LYS A 248 6.66 15.38 30.56
CA LYS A 248 7.46 14.26 31.11
C LYS A 248 8.19 13.41 30.07
N LYS A 249 7.80 13.44 28.79
CA LYS A 249 8.43 12.67 27.72
C LYS A 249 9.14 13.55 26.69
N LYS A 250 9.38 14.82 27.04
CA LYS A 250 9.93 15.82 26.11
C LYS A 250 11.31 15.42 25.59
N GLU A 251 12.16 14.85 26.43
CA GLU A 251 13.50 14.37 26.05
C GLU A 251 13.42 13.22 25.03
N VAL A 252 12.58 12.22 25.28
CA VAL A 252 12.34 11.09 24.36
C VAL A 252 11.77 11.58 23.02
N VAL A 253 10.87 12.57 23.05
CA VAL A 253 10.29 13.16 21.83
C VAL A 253 11.31 14.01 21.07
N GLY A 254 12.14 14.79 21.77
CA GLY A 254 13.22 15.57 21.18
C GLY A 254 14.21 14.67 20.45
N PHE A 255 14.71 13.66 21.14
CA PHE A 255 15.60 12.66 20.56
C PHE A 255 14.99 11.95 19.36
N LEU A 256 13.69 11.58 19.42
CA LEU A 256 13.00 10.93 18.31
C LEU A 256 12.90 11.81 17.06
N LEU A 257 12.69 13.11 17.23
CA LEU A 257 12.50 14.05 16.11
C LEU A 257 13.80 14.56 15.50
N GLU A 258 14.89 14.56 16.27
CA GLU A 258 16.24 14.93 15.86
C GLU A 258 16.98 13.75 15.22
N ASN A 259 16.92 12.56 15.82
CA ASN A 259 17.64 11.36 15.36
C ASN A 259 16.77 10.41 14.53
N SER A 260 15.91 10.95 13.66
CA SER A 260 14.94 10.16 12.88
C SER A 260 15.60 9.11 11.97
N GLU A 261 16.81 9.39 11.47
CA GLU A 261 17.56 8.49 10.58
C GLU A 261 18.17 7.30 11.34
N GLU A 262 18.70 7.52 12.54
CA GLU A 262 19.33 6.49 13.38
C GLU A 262 18.32 5.49 13.98
N ILE A 263 17.09 5.95 14.18
CA ILE A 263 15.95 5.11 14.57
C ILE A 263 15.57 4.15 13.44
N GLY A 264 15.90 4.51 12.19
CA GLY A 264 15.70 3.72 10.97
C GLY A 264 14.25 3.27 10.72
N TYR A 265 13.26 4.03 11.20
CA TYR A 265 11.86 3.78 10.89
C TYR A 265 11.49 4.55 9.62
N LEU A 266 11.22 3.83 8.52
CA LEU A 266 11.05 4.40 7.18
C LEU A 266 10.02 5.54 7.09
N HIS A 267 8.98 5.50 7.92
CA HIS A 267 7.90 6.50 7.89
C HIS A 267 8.14 7.71 8.80
N LEU A 268 9.23 7.74 9.58
CA LEU A 268 9.60 8.93 10.34
C LEU A 268 10.62 9.74 9.55
N LEU A 269 10.11 10.61 8.68
CA LEU A 269 10.94 11.46 7.84
C LEU A 269 11.48 12.68 8.62
N PRO A 270 12.66 13.21 8.25
CA PRO A 270 13.14 14.49 8.78
C PRO A 270 12.19 15.64 8.41
N LYS A 271 12.31 16.77 9.12
CA LYS A 271 11.36 17.90 9.00
C LYS A 271 11.22 18.42 7.56
N LEU A 272 12.34 18.60 6.86
CA LEU A 272 12.36 19.12 5.50
C LEU A 272 11.68 18.14 4.53
N TYR A 273 12.05 16.85 4.57
CA TYR A 273 11.44 15.82 3.75
C TYR A 273 9.94 15.67 3.99
N SER A 274 9.50 15.73 5.25
CA SER A 274 8.07 15.69 5.60
C SER A 274 7.29 16.88 5.02
N LEU A 275 7.86 18.08 5.03
CA LEU A 275 7.22 19.27 4.47
C LEU A 275 7.20 19.24 2.93
N VAL A 276 8.29 18.82 2.31
CA VAL A 276 8.38 18.67 0.86
C VAL A 276 7.45 17.58 0.35
N LEU A 277 7.27 16.48 1.09
CA LEU A 277 6.29 15.44 0.77
C LEU A 277 4.86 15.99 0.76
N VAL A 278 4.50 16.83 1.73
CA VAL A 278 3.18 17.49 1.76
C VAL A 278 3.01 18.36 0.51
N ALA A 279 4.03 19.17 0.17
CA ALA A 279 3.99 20.01 -1.02
C ALA A 279 3.89 19.19 -2.32
N SER A 280 4.61 18.07 -2.43
CA SER A 280 4.56 17.21 -3.61
C SER A 280 3.18 16.55 -3.75
N VAL A 281 2.62 15.98 -2.68
CA VAL A 281 1.30 15.33 -2.70
C VAL A 281 0.21 16.31 -3.13
N PHE A 282 0.16 17.51 -2.54
CA PHE A 282 -0.81 18.52 -2.96
C PHE A 282 -0.56 19.03 -4.38
N GLY A 283 0.71 19.17 -4.80
CA GLY A 283 1.06 19.52 -6.17
C GLY A 283 0.57 18.50 -7.19
N PHE A 284 0.77 17.21 -6.92
CA PHE A 284 0.26 16.13 -7.77
C PHE A 284 -1.26 16.12 -7.86
N VAL A 285 -1.96 16.24 -6.72
CA VAL A 285 -3.42 16.30 -6.68
C VAL A 285 -3.93 17.51 -7.48
N LEU A 286 -3.28 18.66 -7.35
CA LEU A 286 -3.63 19.86 -8.10
C LEU A 286 -3.44 19.65 -9.61
N ILE A 287 -2.29 19.16 -10.04
CA ILE A 287 -1.98 18.91 -11.47
C ILE A 287 -3.01 17.95 -12.08
N GLN A 288 -3.30 16.84 -11.39
CA GLN A 288 -4.29 15.88 -11.86
C GLN A 288 -5.70 16.47 -11.88
N SER A 289 -6.11 17.19 -10.83
CA SER A 289 -7.42 17.82 -10.76
C SER A 289 -7.62 18.82 -11.91
N VAL A 290 -6.58 19.59 -12.23
CA VAL A 290 -6.56 20.50 -13.38
C VAL A 290 -6.63 19.74 -14.70
N ALA A 291 -5.88 18.65 -14.86
CA ALA A 291 -5.90 17.85 -16.09
C ALA A 291 -7.27 17.20 -16.34
N ILE A 292 -7.85 16.56 -15.31
CA ILE A 292 -9.19 15.95 -15.38
C ILE A 292 -10.24 17.03 -15.63
N GLY A 293 -10.16 18.18 -14.93
CA GLY A 293 -11.04 19.32 -15.17
C GLY A 293 -10.94 19.85 -16.60
N ALA A 294 -9.74 20.10 -17.12
CA ALA A 294 -9.56 20.64 -18.45
C ALA A 294 -10.15 19.72 -19.55
N MET A 295 -10.03 18.40 -19.38
CA MET A 295 -10.48 17.44 -20.38
C MET A 295 -11.95 17.04 -20.25
N GLU A 296 -12.45 16.84 -19.03
CA GLU A 296 -13.80 16.27 -18.79
C GLU A 296 -14.87 17.32 -18.43
N TRP A 297 -14.51 18.58 -18.17
CA TRP A 297 -15.47 19.59 -17.72
C TRP A 297 -16.52 19.97 -18.76
N ARG A 298 -16.09 20.10 -20.03
CA ARG A 298 -16.89 20.66 -21.14
C ARG A 298 -17.43 19.62 -22.11
N SER A 299 -16.99 18.37 -22.01
CA SER A 299 -17.53 17.30 -22.85
C SER A 299 -18.92 16.92 -22.35
N SER A 300 -19.95 17.60 -22.88
CA SER A 300 -21.35 17.25 -22.66
C SER A 300 -21.71 15.85 -23.22
N SER A 301 -20.74 15.19 -23.89
CA SER A 301 -20.86 13.88 -24.52
C SER A 301 -20.12 12.75 -23.79
N ASN A 302 -19.29 13.03 -22.77
CA ASN A 302 -18.64 11.98 -21.98
C ASN A 302 -19.53 11.60 -20.79
N ASN A 303 -19.96 10.34 -20.76
CA ASN A 303 -20.93 9.81 -19.79
C ASN A 303 -20.46 9.77 -18.33
N GLY A 304 -19.16 9.99 -18.05
CA GLY A 304 -18.60 9.89 -16.69
C GLY A 304 -19.14 10.92 -15.70
N PHE A 305 -19.09 12.21 -16.05
CA PHE A 305 -19.54 13.32 -15.19
C PHE A 305 -20.86 13.97 -15.63
N SER A 306 -21.61 13.29 -16.49
CA SER A 306 -22.90 13.79 -16.99
C SER A 306 -23.95 13.80 -15.87
N GLY A 307 -24.73 14.89 -15.81
CA GLY A 307 -25.82 15.06 -14.84
C GLY A 307 -25.39 15.49 -13.42
N LEU A 308 -24.15 15.94 -13.23
CA LEU A 308 -23.63 16.47 -11.96
C LEU A 308 -23.56 18.01 -11.96
N ASN A 309 -23.84 18.61 -10.81
CA ASN A 309 -23.70 20.04 -10.57
C ASN A 309 -22.22 20.46 -10.56
N TRP A 310 -21.92 21.76 -10.70
CA TRP A 310 -20.53 22.24 -10.74
C TRP A 310 -19.74 21.88 -9.46
N VAL A 311 -20.38 21.96 -8.29
CA VAL A 311 -19.78 21.56 -6.99
C VAL A 311 -19.52 20.06 -6.93
N GLU A 312 -20.46 19.25 -7.44
CA GLU A 312 -20.35 17.79 -7.51
C GLU A 312 -19.23 17.37 -8.45
N LYS A 313 -19.10 18.03 -9.60
CA LYS A 313 -17.98 17.82 -10.51
C LYS A 313 -16.65 18.15 -9.84
N LEU A 314 -16.55 19.30 -9.16
CA LEU A 314 -15.31 19.72 -8.50
C LEU A 314 -14.88 18.73 -7.41
N ILE A 315 -15.80 18.36 -6.51
CA ILE A 315 -15.52 17.37 -5.45
C ILE A 315 -15.21 16.00 -6.05
N GLY A 316 -15.93 15.61 -7.10
CA GLY A 316 -15.71 14.35 -7.78
C GLY A 316 -14.34 14.25 -8.46
N ILE A 317 -13.90 15.33 -9.12
CA ILE A 317 -12.57 15.42 -9.71
C ILE A 317 -11.49 15.34 -8.63
N LEU A 318 -11.67 16.07 -7.52
CA LEU A 318 -10.75 16.02 -6.39
C LEU A 318 -10.69 14.62 -5.77
N PHE A 319 -11.84 13.98 -5.57
CA PHE A 319 -11.94 12.61 -5.05
C PHE A 319 -11.22 11.62 -5.96
N LEU A 320 -11.45 11.68 -7.26
CA LEU A 320 -10.80 10.79 -8.23
C LEU A 320 -9.29 11.02 -8.28
N SER A 321 -8.85 12.28 -8.20
CA SER A 321 -7.43 12.62 -8.17
C SER A 321 -6.71 12.05 -6.95
N VAL A 322 -7.29 12.22 -5.75
CA VAL A 322 -6.72 11.66 -4.52
C VAL A 322 -6.68 10.14 -4.57
N ASN A 323 -7.75 9.49 -5.04
CA ASN A 323 -7.84 8.03 -5.07
C ASN A 323 -6.98 7.37 -6.15
N SER A 324 -6.60 8.09 -7.20
CA SER A 324 -5.66 7.59 -8.23
C SER A 324 -4.30 7.19 -7.68
N ARG A 325 -3.94 7.74 -6.51
CA ARG A 325 -2.67 7.46 -5.82
C ARG A 325 -2.89 6.46 -4.69
N HIS A 326 -2.90 5.18 -5.06
CA HIS A 326 -2.94 4.01 -4.17
C HIS A 326 -4.22 3.76 -3.37
N SER A 327 -5.37 4.39 -3.65
CA SER A 327 -6.60 4.13 -2.87
C SER A 327 -7.77 3.57 -3.69
N GLY A 328 -7.78 3.63 -5.03
CA GLY A 328 -8.65 2.78 -5.84
C GLY A 328 -10.15 3.08 -5.89
N GLU A 329 -10.66 3.98 -5.04
CA GLU A 329 -12.09 4.32 -5.03
C GLU A 329 -12.45 5.23 -6.21
N SER A 330 -13.44 4.84 -7.01
CA SER A 330 -13.90 5.61 -8.17
C SER A 330 -15.38 5.98 -8.07
N ILE A 331 -15.69 7.21 -8.48
CA ILE A 331 -17.07 7.73 -8.59
C ILE A 331 -17.60 7.74 -10.02
N VAL A 332 -16.73 7.39 -10.98
CA VAL A 332 -17.02 7.30 -12.41
C VAL A 332 -16.43 6.02 -12.95
N ASP A 333 -17.02 5.48 -14.02
CA ASP A 333 -16.42 4.40 -14.76
C ASP A 333 -15.16 4.91 -15.48
N LEU A 334 -14.00 4.38 -15.09
CA LEU A 334 -12.68 4.75 -15.62
C LEU A 334 -12.62 4.58 -17.14
N SER A 335 -13.32 3.59 -17.67
CA SER A 335 -13.31 3.31 -19.11
C SER A 335 -14.05 4.35 -19.96
N THR A 336 -14.77 5.29 -19.33
CA THR A 336 -15.42 6.44 -20.00
C THR A 336 -14.55 7.70 -20.02
N LEU A 337 -13.42 7.70 -19.32
CA LEU A 337 -12.50 8.83 -19.28
C LEU A 337 -11.64 8.89 -20.54
N SER A 338 -11.19 10.10 -20.89
CA SER A 338 -10.25 10.29 -21.99
C SER A 338 -8.93 9.53 -21.78
N SER A 339 -8.35 9.03 -22.88
CA SER A 339 -7.15 8.19 -22.83
C SER A 339 -5.95 8.89 -22.19
N ALA A 340 -5.84 10.22 -22.29
CA ALA A 340 -4.74 10.96 -21.65
C ALA A 340 -4.83 10.92 -20.11
N ILE A 341 -6.04 10.95 -19.53
CA ILE A 341 -6.25 10.80 -18.09
C ILE A 341 -5.87 9.37 -17.65
N LEU A 342 -6.20 8.37 -18.46
CA LEU A 342 -5.83 6.99 -18.16
C LEU A 342 -4.31 6.80 -18.15
N VAL A 343 -3.59 7.41 -19.09
CA VAL A 343 -2.11 7.42 -19.08
C VAL A 343 -1.58 8.14 -17.84
N LEU A 344 -2.19 9.26 -17.44
CA LEU A 344 -1.83 9.96 -16.22
C LEU A 344 -2.04 9.08 -14.98
N PHE A 345 -3.15 8.33 -14.90
CA PHE A 345 -3.37 7.36 -13.82
C PHE A 345 -2.33 6.25 -13.83
N VAL A 346 -1.98 5.69 -14.98
CA VAL A 346 -0.90 4.68 -15.06
C VAL A 346 0.40 5.20 -14.44
N ALA A 347 0.82 6.43 -14.78
CA ALA A 347 2.02 7.03 -14.19
C ALA A 347 1.88 7.19 -12.66
N MET A 348 0.72 7.66 -12.20
CA MET A 348 0.48 7.96 -10.79
C MET A 348 0.32 6.72 -9.91
N MET A 349 -0.20 5.62 -10.47
CA MET A 349 -0.28 4.31 -9.81
C MET A 349 1.10 3.64 -9.70
N TYR A 350 1.99 3.89 -10.67
CA TYR A 350 3.34 3.35 -10.67
C TYR A 350 4.26 4.06 -9.65
N LEU A 351 4.15 5.38 -9.53
CA LEU A 351 4.97 6.18 -8.62
C LEU A 351 4.74 5.75 -7.16
N PRO A 352 5.80 5.55 -6.35
CA PRO A 352 5.66 5.29 -4.92
C PRO A 352 4.90 6.41 -4.16
N PRO A 353 4.27 6.08 -3.02
CA PRO A 353 3.48 7.05 -2.25
C PRO A 353 4.33 8.21 -1.73
N TYR A 354 5.61 7.99 -1.41
CA TYR A 354 6.53 8.99 -0.85
C TYR A 354 7.40 9.72 -1.90
N THR A 355 6.99 9.72 -3.16
CA THR A 355 7.71 10.44 -4.23
C THR A 355 7.72 11.95 -3.99
N SER A 356 8.93 12.52 -3.95
CA SER A 356 9.21 13.95 -3.91
C SER A 356 9.98 14.34 -5.17
N PHE A 357 9.54 15.39 -5.85
CA PHE A 357 10.23 15.93 -7.04
C PHE A 357 11.27 17.00 -6.73
N MET A 358 11.38 17.47 -5.49
CA MET A 358 12.47 18.39 -5.15
C MET A 358 13.77 17.59 -5.03
N PRO A 359 14.82 17.92 -5.82
CA PRO A 359 16.12 17.30 -5.70
C PRO A 359 16.77 17.83 -4.42
N ILE A 360 16.46 17.21 -3.29
CA ILE A 360 17.28 17.36 -2.10
C ILE A 360 18.45 16.43 -2.36
N LYS A 361 19.64 17.00 -2.56
CA LYS A 361 20.88 16.26 -2.71
C LYS A 361 20.96 15.26 -1.57
N ILE A 362 20.95 13.99 -1.91
CA ILE A 362 21.28 12.93 -0.99
C ILE A 362 22.80 13.03 -0.85
N GLU A 363 23.29 13.66 0.22
CA GLU A 363 24.63 13.36 0.75
C GLU A 363 24.55 11.96 1.37
N GLU A 364 24.43 10.95 0.50
CA GLU A 364 24.77 9.58 0.85
C GLU A 364 26.28 9.58 0.96
N GLY A 365 26.78 9.45 2.19
CA GLY A 365 28.20 9.43 2.50
C GLY A 365 28.97 8.55 1.51
N GLU A 366 29.97 9.17 0.90
CA GLU A 366 31.04 8.50 0.18
C GLU A 366 31.80 7.63 1.19
N GLU A 367 31.39 6.37 1.33
CA GLU A 367 32.24 5.35 1.95
C GLU A 367 33.39 5.02 1.00
N GLY A 368 34.51 5.71 1.20
CA GLY A 368 35.86 5.12 1.13
C GLY A 368 36.55 5.06 -0.24
N GLU A 369 37.05 6.20 -0.73
CA GLU A 369 38.29 6.24 -1.50
C GLU A 369 39.37 6.93 -0.67
N GLY A 370 40.08 6.14 0.12
CA GLY A 370 41.20 6.59 0.95
C GLY A 370 41.68 5.43 1.80
N GLU A 371 42.92 4.99 1.54
CA GLU A 371 43.67 3.89 2.17
C GLU A 371 43.86 2.64 1.28
N GLU A 372 44.52 2.84 0.13
CA GLU A 372 45.41 1.82 -0.43
C GLU A 372 46.84 2.15 0.01
N GLU A 373 47.38 1.41 0.99
CA GLU A 373 48.76 0.92 0.97
C GLU A 373 48.98 -0.07 2.13
N ASN A 374 49.40 -1.29 1.75
CA ASN A 374 49.80 -2.43 2.58
C ASN A 374 48.73 -3.52 2.84
N GLU A 375 48.62 -4.47 1.91
CA GLU A 375 48.54 -5.93 2.18
C GLU A 375 48.45 -6.72 0.86
N ILE A 376 49.54 -6.72 0.11
CA ILE A 376 49.68 -7.51 -1.13
C ILE A 376 50.15 -8.93 -0.78
N MET A 377 49.25 -9.83 -0.34
CA MET A 377 49.44 -11.29 -0.60
C MET A 377 48.25 -12.25 -0.33
N GLU A 378 47.07 -11.81 0.11
CA GLU A 378 45.88 -12.70 0.22
C GLU A 378 44.79 -12.49 -0.86
N GLY A 379 45.04 -11.58 -1.81
CA GLY A 379 44.02 -11.06 -2.73
C GLY A 379 43.43 -12.04 -3.76
N ASN A 380 44.11 -13.14 -4.12
CA ASN A 380 43.72 -13.90 -5.32
C ASN A 380 42.54 -14.90 -5.12
N LYS A 381 42.27 -15.36 -3.90
CA LYS A 381 41.10 -16.26 -3.64
C LYS A 381 39.80 -15.48 -3.37
N LYS A 382 39.85 -14.32 -2.73
CA LYS A 382 38.68 -13.44 -2.51
C LYS A 382 38.19 -12.83 -3.83
N ARG A 383 39.10 -12.36 -4.70
CA ARG A 383 38.77 -11.67 -5.98
C ARG A 383 37.94 -12.53 -6.95
N ARG A 384 38.09 -13.87 -6.90
CA ARG A 384 37.31 -14.81 -7.75
C ARG A 384 35.89 -15.08 -7.21
N LYS A 385 35.67 -15.02 -5.88
CA LYS A 385 34.33 -15.08 -5.27
C LYS A 385 33.56 -13.75 -5.44
N THR A 386 34.23 -12.61 -5.34
CA THR A 386 33.61 -11.29 -5.54
C THR A 386 33.16 -11.06 -6.98
N LYS A 387 33.88 -11.58 -7.99
CA LYS A 387 33.45 -11.52 -9.40
C LYS A 387 32.21 -12.37 -9.69
N ARG A 388 32.07 -13.56 -9.08
CA ARG A 388 30.86 -14.40 -9.23
C ARG A 388 29.64 -13.81 -8.50
N ALA A 389 29.85 -13.19 -7.32
CA ALA A 389 28.78 -12.48 -6.61
C ALA A 389 28.31 -11.22 -7.38
N LYS A 390 29.24 -10.43 -7.94
CA LYS A 390 28.90 -9.30 -8.83
C LYS A 390 28.16 -9.74 -10.10
N PHE A 391 28.47 -10.91 -10.65
CA PHE A 391 27.80 -11.40 -11.86
C PHE A 391 26.34 -11.82 -11.59
N VAL A 392 26.03 -12.33 -10.38
CA VAL A 392 24.66 -12.69 -9.97
C VAL A 392 23.87 -11.45 -9.51
N ASP A 393 24.52 -10.48 -8.86
CA ASP A 393 23.89 -9.19 -8.55
C ASP A 393 23.59 -8.36 -9.82
N ASN A 394 24.33 -8.55 -10.91
CA ASN A 394 24.04 -7.97 -12.22
C ASN A 394 22.85 -8.62 -12.96
N PHE A 395 22.34 -9.77 -12.48
CA PHE A 395 21.15 -10.41 -13.06
C PHE A 395 19.83 -9.97 -12.41
N VAL A 396 19.89 -9.12 -11.38
CA VAL A 396 18.70 -8.61 -10.72
C VAL A 396 18.19 -7.40 -11.51
N PHE A 397 17.19 -7.66 -12.34
CA PHE A 397 16.53 -6.71 -13.22
C PHE A 397 15.90 -5.51 -12.46
N SER A 398 15.72 -4.37 -13.15
CA SER A 398 15.02 -3.21 -12.58
C SER A 398 13.52 -3.51 -12.34
N GLN A 399 12.85 -2.74 -11.46
CA GLN A 399 11.41 -2.91 -11.21
C GLN A 399 10.57 -2.83 -12.49
N LEU A 400 10.93 -1.93 -13.41
CA LEU A 400 10.27 -1.79 -14.70
C LEU A 400 10.41 -3.07 -15.54
N SER A 401 11.59 -3.69 -15.52
CA SER A 401 11.84 -4.93 -16.25
C SER A 401 11.01 -6.09 -15.69
N TYR A 402 10.82 -6.19 -14.37
CA TYR A 402 9.92 -7.18 -13.80
C TYR A 402 8.46 -6.96 -14.25
N LEU A 403 8.00 -5.71 -14.31
CA LEU A 403 6.66 -5.41 -14.82
C LEU A 403 6.49 -5.80 -16.28
N ILE A 404 7.48 -5.50 -17.13
CA ILE A 404 7.46 -5.90 -18.54
C ILE A 404 7.37 -7.43 -18.66
N ILE A 405 8.12 -8.17 -17.84
CA ILE A 405 8.06 -9.64 -17.79
C ILE A 405 6.66 -10.12 -17.39
N PHE A 406 6.05 -9.54 -16.35
CA PHE A 406 4.69 -9.91 -15.94
C PHE A 406 3.65 -9.61 -17.01
N ILE A 407 3.72 -8.44 -17.65
CA ILE A 407 2.84 -8.07 -18.77
C ILE A 407 3.00 -9.06 -19.92
N PHE A 408 4.25 -9.41 -20.27
CA PHE A 408 4.54 -10.38 -21.33
C PHE A 408 3.94 -11.77 -21.02
N ILE A 409 4.11 -12.27 -19.80
CA ILE A 409 3.53 -13.54 -19.36
C ILE A 409 2.00 -13.50 -19.43
N ILE A 410 1.37 -12.43 -18.96
CA ILE A 410 -0.09 -12.28 -18.99
C ILE A 410 -0.61 -12.24 -20.43
N CYS A 411 0.08 -11.55 -21.35
CA CYS A 411 -0.27 -11.56 -22.77
C CYS A 411 -0.16 -12.96 -23.38
N ILE A 412 0.77 -13.81 -22.92
CA ILE A 412 0.86 -15.21 -23.34
C ILE A 412 -0.32 -16.02 -22.79
N THR A 413 -0.64 -15.90 -21.50
CA THR A 413 -1.72 -16.66 -20.86
C THR A 413 -3.09 -16.27 -21.42
N GLU A 414 -3.31 -14.99 -21.70
CA GLU A 414 -4.58 -14.45 -22.20
C GLU A 414 -4.63 -14.35 -23.74
N ARG A 415 -3.65 -14.92 -24.46
CA ARG A 415 -3.54 -14.82 -25.93
C ARG A 415 -4.82 -15.18 -26.67
N HIS A 416 -5.57 -16.17 -26.17
CA HIS A 416 -6.82 -16.60 -26.77
C HIS A 416 -7.93 -15.55 -26.59
N ASN A 417 -8.08 -15.01 -25.38
CA ASN A 417 -9.07 -13.98 -25.08
C ASN A 417 -8.76 -12.67 -25.81
N ILE A 418 -7.49 -12.31 -25.96
CA ILE A 418 -7.03 -11.16 -26.78
C ILE A 418 -7.48 -11.29 -28.24
N LYS A 419 -7.43 -12.50 -28.81
CA LYS A 419 -7.87 -12.74 -30.19
C LYS A 419 -9.39 -12.72 -30.35
N GLN A 420 -10.13 -13.18 -29.35
CA GLN A 420 -11.58 -13.29 -29.40
C GLN A 420 -12.30 -11.97 -29.10
N ASP A 421 -11.78 -11.19 -28.15
CA ASP A 421 -12.37 -9.94 -27.70
C ASP A 421 -11.31 -8.83 -27.56
N PRO A 422 -10.80 -8.31 -28.69
CA PRO A 422 -9.64 -7.40 -28.70
C PRO A 422 -9.94 -6.01 -28.11
N LEU A 423 -11.21 -5.62 -27.99
CA LEU A 423 -11.62 -4.32 -27.45
C LEU A 423 -11.61 -4.32 -25.92
N ASN A 424 -12.10 -5.39 -25.29
CA ASN A 424 -11.98 -5.56 -23.83
C ASN A 424 -10.55 -6.01 -23.45
N PHE A 425 -10.00 -7.01 -24.14
CA PHE A 425 -8.64 -7.51 -23.94
C PHE A 425 -7.60 -6.75 -24.77
N ASN A 426 -7.69 -5.42 -24.76
CA ASN A 426 -6.65 -4.57 -25.31
C ASN A 426 -5.39 -4.63 -24.43
N ILE A 427 -4.21 -4.59 -25.06
CA ILE A 427 -2.91 -4.50 -24.39
C ILE A 427 -2.88 -3.33 -23.39
N PHE A 428 -3.48 -2.18 -23.73
CA PHE A 428 -3.56 -1.05 -22.79
C PHE A 428 -4.32 -1.41 -21.51
N ASN A 429 -5.48 -2.10 -21.61
CA ASN A 429 -6.26 -2.52 -20.44
C ASN A 429 -5.50 -3.53 -19.58
N ILE A 430 -4.75 -4.45 -20.22
CA ILE A 430 -3.87 -5.39 -19.52
C ILE A 430 -2.77 -4.63 -18.77
N VAL A 431 -2.08 -3.70 -19.44
CA VAL A 431 -1.03 -2.87 -18.82
C VAL A 431 -1.60 -2.06 -17.65
N PHE A 432 -2.76 -1.45 -17.83
CA PHE A 432 -3.45 -0.69 -16.79
C PHE A 432 -3.76 -1.57 -15.56
N GLU A 433 -4.34 -2.75 -15.76
CA GLU A 433 -4.67 -3.69 -14.68
C GLU A 433 -3.40 -4.18 -13.95
N VAL A 434 -2.33 -4.51 -14.69
CA VAL A 434 -1.06 -4.98 -14.09
C VAL A 434 -0.39 -3.88 -13.27
N ILE A 435 -0.34 -2.64 -13.79
CA ILE A 435 0.25 -1.52 -13.07
C ILE A 435 -0.58 -1.16 -11.84
N SER A 436 -1.91 -1.21 -11.94
CA SER A 436 -2.80 -1.01 -10.81
C SER A 436 -2.61 -2.11 -9.74
N ALA A 437 -2.43 -3.37 -10.13
CA ALA A 437 -2.14 -4.48 -9.22
C ALA A 437 -0.78 -4.33 -8.54
N TYR A 438 0.26 -3.92 -9.28
CA TYR A 438 1.61 -3.66 -8.75
C TYR A 438 1.67 -2.39 -7.87
N GLY A 439 0.89 -1.39 -8.24
CA GLY A 439 0.70 -0.16 -7.49
C GLY A 439 -0.07 -0.37 -6.20
N ASN A 440 -0.76 -1.51 -6.06
CA ASN A 440 -1.76 -1.78 -5.03
C ASN A 440 -2.79 -0.64 -4.98
N VAL A 441 -3.38 -0.32 -6.14
CA VAL A 441 -4.35 0.76 -6.29
C VAL A 441 -5.76 0.21 -6.46
N GLY A 442 -5.94 -0.71 -7.41
CA GLY A 442 -7.21 -1.40 -7.69
C GLY A 442 -8.21 -0.62 -8.53
N PHE A 443 -7.73 0.42 -9.23
CA PHE A 443 -8.41 0.87 -10.43
C PHE A 443 -8.44 -0.24 -11.47
N SER A 444 -9.59 -0.39 -12.12
CA SER A 444 -9.80 -1.36 -13.18
C SER A 444 -10.67 -0.77 -14.28
N MET A 445 -10.40 -1.19 -15.51
CA MET A 445 -11.20 -0.79 -16.69
C MET A 445 -12.54 -1.55 -16.78
N GLY A 446 -12.76 -2.52 -15.90
CA GLY A 446 -13.94 -3.38 -15.91
C GLY A 446 -14.06 -4.23 -17.17
N TYR A 447 -15.22 -4.84 -17.36
CA TYR A 447 -15.54 -5.62 -18.55
C TYR A 447 -16.96 -5.28 -19.01
N SER A 448 -17.14 -4.99 -20.30
CA SER A 448 -18.47 -4.73 -20.86
C SER A 448 -18.73 -5.53 -22.13
N CYS A 449 -19.90 -6.16 -22.18
CA CYS A 449 -20.40 -6.90 -23.32
C CYS A 449 -20.67 -6.00 -24.54
N GLY A 450 -21.04 -4.74 -24.31
CA GLY A 450 -21.23 -3.76 -25.38
C GLY A 450 -19.95 -3.44 -26.17
N ARG A 451 -18.79 -3.79 -25.62
CA ARG A 451 -17.48 -3.62 -26.28
C ARG A 451 -17.04 -4.83 -27.08
N GLN A 452 -17.83 -5.89 -27.20
CA GLN A 452 -17.44 -7.06 -27.98
C GLN A 452 -17.53 -6.82 -29.49
N VAL A 453 -16.48 -7.21 -30.23
CA VAL A 453 -16.51 -7.22 -31.70
C VAL A 453 -17.43 -8.31 -32.24
N HIS A 454 -17.47 -9.46 -31.56
CA HIS A 454 -18.35 -10.58 -31.88
C HIS A 454 -19.32 -10.79 -30.71
N PRO A 455 -20.53 -10.20 -30.76
CA PRO A 455 -21.48 -10.26 -29.66
C PRO A 455 -21.92 -11.71 -29.44
N GLN A 456 -21.59 -12.25 -28.28
CA GLN A 456 -22.10 -13.54 -27.85
C GLN A 456 -23.47 -13.35 -27.20
N SER A 457 -24.46 -14.17 -27.59
CA SER A 457 -25.84 -14.09 -27.08
C SER A 457 -25.96 -14.24 -25.56
N ASN A 458 -24.95 -14.80 -24.91
CA ASN A 458 -24.95 -15.11 -23.48
C ASN A 458 -24.02 -14.19 -22.66
N CYS A 459 -23.61 -13.04 -23.22
CA CYS A 459 -22.77 -12.09 -22.51
C CYS A 459 -23.62 -11.26 -21.53
N VAL A 460 -23.23 -11.26 -20.26
CA VAL A 460 -23.83 -10.43 -19.21
C VAL A 460 -22.77 -9.43 -18.76
N ASP A 461 -23.13 -8.15 -18.71
CA ASP A 461 -22.26 -7.13 -18.13
C ASP A 461 -22.02 -7.47 -16.66
N MET A 462 -20.74 -7.60 -16.29
CA MET A 462 -20.34 -8.01 -14.96
C MET A 462 -19.74 -6.83 -14.22
N SER A 463 -20.12 -6.65 -12.97
CA SER A 463 -19.72 -5.51 -12.14
C SER A 463 -18.49 -5.80 -11.27
N PHE A 464 -17.61 -6.67 -11.74
CA PHE A 464 -16.32 -6.98 -11.13
C PHE A 464 -15.16 -6.41 -11.97
N GLY A 465 -13.96 -6.31 -11.39
CA GLY A 465 -12.76 -5.81 -12.06
C GLY A 465 -12.40 -6.65 -13.30
N PHE A 466 -11.71 -6.04 -14.27
CA PHE A 466 -11.32 -6.68 -15.53
C PHE A 466 -10.64 -8.05 -15.33
N SER A 467 -9.81 -8.17 -14.30
CA SER A 467 -9.18 -9.43 -13.85
C SER A 467 -10.15 -10.57 -13.52
N GLY A 468 -11.43 -10.32 -13.22
CA GLY A 468 -12.45 -11.35 -12.99
C GLY A 468 -12.74 -12.23 -14.22
N LYS A 469 -12.62 -11.66 -15.43
CA LYS A 469 -12.85 -12.38 -16.70
C LYS A 469 -11.63 -13.17 -17.18
N TRP A 470 -10.45 -12.94 -16.59
CA TRP A 470 -9.21 -13.60 -17.00
C TRP A 470 -9.23 -15.11 -16.74
N SER A 471 -8.33 -15.82 -17.41
CA SER A 471 -8.06 -17.23 -17.16
C SER A 471 -7.52 -17.46 -15.75
N ASP A 472 -7.67 -18.69 -15.23
CA ASP A 472 -7.13 -19.07 -13.92
C ASP A 472 -5.60 -18.86 -13.87
N ASN A 473 -4.90 -19.13 -14.98
CA ASN A 473 -3.46 -18.89 -15.09
C ASN A 473 -3.12 -17.39 -15.02
N GLY A 474 -3.86 -16.53 -15.72
CA GLY A 474 -3.67 -15.08 -15.67
C GLY A 474 -3.90 -14.52 -14.26
N LYS A 475 -4.93 -15.00 -13.57
CA LYS A 475 -5.23 -14.63 -12.17
C LYS A 475 -4.11 -15.02 -11.22
N LEU A 476 -3.51 -16.20 -11.37
CA LEU A 476 -2.35 -16.62 -10.56
C LEU A 476 -1.14 -15.71 -10.76
N VAL A 477 -0.86 -15.30 -12.02
CA VAL A 477 0.22 -14.35 -12.29
C VAL A 477 -0.07 -13.00 -11.63
N LEU A 478 -1.32 -12.52 -11.71
CA LEU A 478 -1.71 -11.25 -11.11
C LEU A 478 -1.64 -11.29 -9.57
N ILE A 479 -1.92 -12.43 -8.93
CA ILE A 479 -1.68 -12.66 -7.49
C ILE A 479 -0.21 -12.43 -7.13
N VAL A 480 0.71 -12.96 -7.94
CA VAL A 480 2.15 -12.74 -7.73
C VAL A 480 2.50 -11.26 -7.91
N VAL A 481 1.93 -10.57 -8.89
CA VAL A 481 2.12 -9.13 -9.11
C VAL A 481 1.67 -8.31 -7.89
N MET A 482 0.51 -8.61 -7.30
CA MET A 482 -0.01 -7.89 -6.12
C MET A 482 0.92 -8.03 -4.91
N ILE A 483 1.40 -9.25 -4.65
CA ILE A 483 2.37 -9.52 -3.57
C ILE A 483 3.71 -8.84 -3.86
N PHE A 484 4.18 -8.90 -5.10
CA PHE A 484 5.43 -8.26 -5.51
C PHE A 484 5.36 -6.73 -5.39
N GLY A 485 4.23 -6.12 -5.76
CA GLY A 485 3.93 -4.70 -5.57
C GLY A 485 4.03 -4.29 -4.10
N ARG A 486 3.46 -5.09 -3.21
CA ARG A 486 3.50 -4.84 -1.77
C ARG A 486 4.91 -4.92 -1.16
N LEU A 487 5.78 -5.72 -1.78
CA LEU A 487 7.16 -5.93 -1.33
C LEU A 487 8.18 -5.01 -2.02
N LYS A 488 7.75 -4.11 -2.92
CA LYS A 488 8.65 -3.29 -3.75
C LYS A 488 9.61 -2.40 -2.94
N LYS A 489 9.27 -2.03 -1.71
CA LYS A 489 10.13 -1.24 -0.80
C LYS A 489 11.51 -1.87 -0.58
N PHE A 490 11.59 -3.20 -0.55
CA PHE A 490 12.86 -3.92 -0.38
C PHE A 490 13.74 -3.96 -1.63
N ASN A 491 13.16 -3.65 -2.79
CA ASN A 491 13.86 -3.64 -4.07
C ASN A 491 14.16 -2.21 -4.58
N MET A 492 13.65 -1.16 -3.90
CA MET A 492 13.92 0.24 -4.26
C MET A 492 15.38 0.64 -3.99
N ASN A 493 15.97 0.16 -2.89
CA ASN A 493 17.37 0.48 -2.53
C ASN A 493 18.41 -0.13 -3.50
N ARG A 494 17.98 -0.99 -4.43
CA ARG A 494 18.83 -1.58 -5.48
C ARG A 494 18.77 -0.82 -6.81
N GLN A 495 18.00 0.26 -6.91
CA GLN A 495 17.85 1.05 -8.13
C GLN A 495 19.03 2.02 -8.36
N ARG A 496 20.24 1.48 -8.52
CA ARG A 496 21.37 2.19 -9.16
C ARG A 496 21.48 1.86 -10.66
N ALA A 497 20.39 1.39 -11.26
CA ALA A 497 20.43 0.63 -12.51
C ALA A 497 20.54 1.47 -13.81
N TRP A 498 20.57 2.81 -13.73
CA TRP A 498 20.73 3.65 -14.93
C TRP A 498 21.66 4.85 -14.66
N LYS A 499 22.91 4.57 -14.27
CA LYS A 499 24.00 5.42 -14.76
C LYS A 499 24.35 4.91 -16.16
N LEU A 500 23.70 5.47 -17.18
CA LEU A 500 24.17 5.35 -18.54
C LEU A 500 25.49 6.12 -18.61
N LEU A 501 26.52 5.44 -19.11
CA LEU A 501 27.91 5.90 -19.29
C LEU A 501 28.01 7.30 -19.89
#